data_AF-A0A382BE55-F1
#
_entry.id   AF-A0A382BE55-F1
#
_cell.length_a   1.000
_cell.length_b   1.000
_cell.length_c   1.000
_cell.angle_alpha   90.00
_cell.angle_beta   90.00
_cell.angle_gamma   90.00
#
_symmetry.space_group_name_H-M   'P 1'
#
loop_
_entity.id
_entity.type
_entity.pdbx_description
1 polymer ?
#
loop_
_entity_poly.entity_id
_entity_poly.type
_entity_poly.pdbx_seq_one_letter_code
_entity_poly.pdbx_strand_id
1 'polypeptide(L)'
;MKIKVLGTEAACGTSTTNGSNFGSSTAVRLVNSGTTDRLVSVETSANVLIGTFTLKASASDIVEKDASDEIFAANAEVLGVGVAQTS
;
A
#
# COMPACT_ATOMS: atom_id res chain seq x y z
N MET A 1 -11.56 -11.78 -8.26
CA MET A 1 -10.18 -12.14 -7.89
C MET A 1 -10.17 -12.65 -6.46
N LYS A 2 -9.45 -13.73 -6.17
CA LYS A 2 -9.27 -14.25 -4.81
C LYS A 2 -7.90 -13.83 -4.29
N ILE A 3 -7.82 -13.48 -3.01
CA ILE A 3 -6.57 -13.13 -2.32
C ILE A 3 -6.41 -14.00 -1.09
N LYS A 4 -5.17 -14.36 -0.77
CA LYS A 4 -4.80 -14.93 0.52
C LYS A 4 -4.23 -13.79 1.37
N VAL A 5 -4.90 -13.47 2.48
CA VAL A 5 -4.43 -12.47 3.43
C VAL A 5 -3.25 -13.02 4.21
N LEU A 6 -2.16 -12.25 4.32
CA LEU A 6 -0.90 -12.66 4.95
C LEU A 6 -0.56 -11.88 6.22
N GLY A 7 -1.37 -10.89 6.59
CA GLY A 7 -1.14 -10.05 7.75
C GLY A 7 -2.39 -9.34 8.25
N THR A 8 -2.18 -8.38 9.14
CA THR A 8 -3.24 -7.49 9.64
C THR A 8 -3.29 -6.22 8.80
N GLU A 9 -4.48 -5.74 8.51
CA GLU A 9 -4.69 -4.46 7.84
C GLU A 9 -4.25 -3.31 8.76
N ALA A 10 -3.47 -2.36 8.21
CA ALA A 10 -2.93 -1.23 8.95
C ALA A 10 -2.98 0.05 8.10
N ALA A 11 -3.10 1.21 8.74
CA ALA A 11 -3.04 2.49 8.04
C ALA A 11 -1.66 2.69 7.39
N CYS A 12 -1.65 3.19 6.15
CA CYS A 12 -0.43 3.63 5.51
C CYS A 12 0.15 4.83 6.29
N GLY A 13 1.48 4.91 6.35
CA GLY A 13 2.13 6.15 6.74
C GLY A 13 1.80 7.28 5.77
N THR A 14 2.04 8.52 6.21
CA THR A 14 1.64 9.72 5.46
C THR A 14 2.77 10.55 4.88
N SER A 15 4.00 10.04 4.94
CA SER A 15 5.18 10.69 4.43
C SER A 15 6.25 9.66 4.07
N THR A 16 7.25 10.12 3.31
CA THR A 16 8.53 9.42 3.21
C THR A 16 9.11 9.18 4.61
N THR A 17 9.95 8.15 4.76
CA THR A 17 10.53 7.65 6.03
C THR A 17 9.53 7.07 7.03
N ASN A 18 8.25 7.03 6.69
CA ASN A 18 7.18 6.45 7.50
C ASN A 18 6.35 5.44 6.69
N GLY A 19 6.87 4.99 5.55
CA GLY A 19 6.23 3.96 4.75
C GLY A 19 6.23 2.61 5.47
N SER A 20 5.35 1.71 5.04
CA SER A 20 5.28 0.34 5.54
C SER A 20 5.63 -0.65 4.44
N ASN A 21 6.43 -1.66 4.77
CA ASN A 21 6.70 -2.79 3.88
C ASN A 21 5.64 -3.91 3.99
N PHE A 22 4.65 -3.73 4.87
CA PHE A 22 3.53 -4.66 5.12
C PHE A 22 3.99 -6.11 5.36
N GLY A 23 4.94 -6.28 6.27
CA GLY A 23 5.49 -7.59 6.63
C GLY A 23 6.33 -8.20 5.51
N SER A 24 6.99 -7.35 4.72
CA SER A 24 7.79 -7.75 3.55
C SER A 24 7.01 -8.51 2.47
N SER A 25 5.70 -8.27 2.37
CA SER A 25 4.87 -8.87 1.32
C SER A 25 5.22 -8.27 -0.05
N THR A 26 5.27 -9.11 -1.09
CA THR A 26 5.52 -8.68 -2.48
C THR A 26 4.26 -8.18 -3.20
N ALA A 27 3.09 -8.40 -2.62
CA ALA A 27 1.84 -7.80 -3.04
C ALA A 27 1.09 -7.25 -1.82
N VAL A 28 0.58 -6.04 -1.93
CA VAL A 28 -0.18 -5.36 -0.87
C VAL A 28 -1.53 -4.95 -1.44
N ARG A 29 -2.62 -5.40 -0.82
CA ARG A 29 -3.93 -4.84 -1.11
C ARG A 29 -4.06 -3.53 -0.36
N LEU A 30 -4.33 -2.46 -1.09
CA LEU A 30 -4.63 -1.14 -0.53
C LEU A 30 -6.12 -0.85 -0.68
N VAL A 31 -6.71 -0.24 0.33
CA VAL A 31 -8.09 0.27 0.29
C VAL A 31 -8.10 1.71 0.75
N ASN A 32 -8.73 2.57 -0.05
CA ASN A 32 -9.06 3.93 0.35
C ASN A 32 -10.46 3.91 0.96
N SER A 33 -10.52 3.97 2.29
CA SER A 33 -11.79 3.97 3.03
C SER A 33 -12.49 5.34 3.05
N GLY A 34 -11.82 6.39 2.58
CA GLY A 34 -12.35 7.73 2.51
C GLY A 34 -13.08 8.05 1.21
N THR A 35 -13.63 9.26 1.17
CA THR A 35 -14.43 9.78 0.05
C THR A 35 -13.63 10.68 -0.89
N THR A 36 -12.32 10.78 -0.71
CA THR A 36 -11.42 11.61 -1.53
C THR A 36 -10.35 10.74 -2.17
N ASP A 37 -10.04 11.00 -3.44
CA ASP A 37 -8.93 10.35 -4.13
C ASP A 37 -7.59 10.64 -3.42
N ARG A 38 -6.78 9.60 -3.18
CA ARG A 38 -5.50 9.74 -2.46
C ARG A 38 -4.33 9.34 -3.34
N LEU A 39 -3.27 10.16 -3.30
CA LEU A 39 -1.99 9.78 -3.87
C LEU A 39 -1.34 8.71 -2.98
N VAL A 40 -0.96 7.60 -3.59
CA VAL A 40 -0.16 6.53 -2.98
C VAL A 40 1.22 6.58 -3.61
N SER A 41 2.25 6.41 -2.78
CA SER A 41 3.64 6.43 -3.18
C SER A 41 4.31 5.13 -2.77
N VAL A 42 5.19 4.63 -3.62
CA VAL A 42 6.07 3.50 -3.34
C VAL A 42 7.50 4.01 -3.36
N GLU A 43 8.26 3.71 -2.31
CA GLU A 43 9.67 4.07 -2.17
C GLU A 43 10.50 2.86 -1.77
N THR A 44 11.79 2.89 -2.06
CA THR A 44 12.72 1.90 -1.50
C THR A 44 12.90 2.15 0.00
N SER A 45 13.40 1.15 0.74
CA SER A 45 13.81 1.32 2.16
C SER A 45 14.88 2.41 2.41
N ALA A 46 15.52 2.91 1.36
CA ALA A 46 16.43 4.06 1.42
C ALA A 46 15.72 5.40 1.15
N ASN A 47 14.38 5.44 1.17
CA ASN A 47 13.54 6.60 0.92
C ASN A 47 13.70 7.19 -0.50
N VAL A 48 14.05 6.34 -1.46
CA VAL A 48 14.10 6.73 -2.87
C VAL A 48 12.76 6.42 -3.50
N LEU A 49 12.06 7.46 -3.96
CA LEU A 49 10.74 7.32 -4.61
C LEU A 49 10.86 6.49 -5.89
N ILE A 50 10.09 5.40 -5.96
CA ILE A 50 9.97 4.53 -7.13
C ILE A 50 8.88 5.07 -8.05
N GLY A 51 7.73 5.44 -7.48
CA GLY A 51 6.61 5.97 -8.24
C GLY A 51 5.39 6.26 -7.40
N THR A 52 4.36 6.78 -8.05
CA THR A 52 3.10 7.17 -7.41
C THR A 52 1.91 6.82 -8.27
N PHE A 53 0.76 6.56 -7.66
CA PHE A 53 -0.52 6.45 -8.36
C PHE A 53 -1.66 7.01 -7.50
N THR A 54 -2.77 7.35 -8.13
CA THR A 54 -3.98 7.79 -7.42
C THR A 54 -4.87 6.60 -7.12
N LEU A 55 -5.13 6.33 -5.84
CA LEU A 55 -6.15 5.39 -5.40
C LEU A 55 -7.48 6.12 -5.22
N LYS A 56 -8.47 5.74 -6.03
CA LYS A 56 -9.78 6.38 -6.03
C LYS A 56 -10.49 6.26 -4.68
N ALA A 57 -11.33 7.24 -4.37
CA ALA A 57 -12.23 7.18 -3.23
C ALA A 57 -13.04 5.87 -3.21
N SER A 58 -13.20 5.27 -2.03
CA SER A 58 -13.95 4.02 -1.84
C SER A 58 -13.50 2.85 -2.72
N ALA A 59 -12.25 2.85 -3.20
CA ALA A 59 -11.70 1.83 -4.07
C ALA A 59 -10.58 1.02 -3.40
N SER A 60 -10.22 -0.10 -4.01
CA SER A 60 -9.08 -0.91 -3.59
C SER A 60 -8.32 -1.45 -4.79
N ASP A 61 -7.00 -1.47 -4.70
CA ASP A 61 -6.08 -2.03 -5.69
C ASP A 61 -5.07 -2.97 -5.03
N ILE A 62 -4.38 -3.77 -5.83
CA ILE A 62 -3.25 -4.59 -5.39
C ILE A 62 -1.99 -4.02 -6.02
N VAL A 63 -1.04 -3.63 -5.19
CA VAL A 63 0.26 -3.10 -5.59
C VAL A 63 1.30 -4.20 -5.44
N GLU A 64 1.95 -4.54 -6.55
CA GLU A 64 3.15 -5.37 -6.53
C GLU A 64 4.37 -4.49 -6.23
N LYS A 65 5.26 -5.00 -5.38
CA LYS A 65 6.46 -4.29 -4.92
C LYS A 65 7.55 -5.29 -4.54
N ASP A 66 8.80 -4.83 -4.42
CA ASP A 66 9.84 -5.66 -3.81
C ASP A 66 9.60 -5.79 -2.29
N ALA A 67 10.13 -6.86 -1.70
CA ALA A 67 9.91 -7.17 -0.28
C ALA A 67 10.36 -6.03 0.65
N SER A 68 11.43 -5.32 0.28
CA SER A 68 11.97 -4.17 1.02
C SER A 68 11.30 -2.83 0.73
N ASP A 69 10.51 -2.74 -0.34
CA ASP A 69 9.86 -1.48 -0.69
C ASP A 69 8.78 -1.12 0.31
N GLU A 70 8.59 0.17 0.49
CA GLU A 70 7.69 0.77 1.45
C GLU A 70 6.60 1.56 0.72
N ILE A 71 5.38 1.52 1.26
CA ILE A 71 4.24 2.26 0.73
C ILE A 71 3.77 3.27 1.76
N PHE A 72 3.54 4.50 1.32
CA PHE A 72 2.86 5.55 2.08
C PHE A 72 1.78 6.21 1.21
N ALA A 73 0.84 6.92 1.83
CA ALA A 73 -0.26 7.58 1.15
C ALA A 73 -0.46 9.02 1.63
N ALA A 74 -1.16 9.84 0.87
CA ALA A 74 -1.46 11.22 1.26
C ALA A 74 -2.34 11.32 2.53
N ASN A 75 -2.94 10.22 2.99
CA ASN A 75 -3.77 10.17 4.19
C ASN A 75 -3.86 8.74 4.77
N ALA A 76 -3.97 8.65 6.10
CA ALA A 76 -4.05 7.38 6.85
C ALA A 76 -5.39 6.63 6.68
N GLU A 77 -6.39 7.22 6.03
CA GLU A 77 -7.61 6.51 5.59
C GLU A 77 -7.34 5.46 4.51
N VAL A 78 -6.16 5.52 3.88
CA VAL A 78 -5.65 4.42 3.05
C VAL A 78 -5.06 3.36 3.97
N LEU A 79 -5.67 2.18 3.95
CA LEU A 79 -5.25 1.01 4.70
C LEU A 79 -4.60 0.01 3.75
N GLY A 80 -3.60 -0.71 4.24
CA GLY A 80 -2.90 -1.74 3.49
C GLY A 80 -2.80 -3.06 4.24
N VAL A 81 -2.83 -4.16 3.50
CA VAL A 81 -2.58 -5.51 4.02
C VAL A 81 -1.79 -6.33 3.02
N GLY A 82 -0.79 -7.07 3.52
CA GLY A 82 -0.02 -8.02 2.72
C GLY A 82 -0.90 -9.17 2.21
N VAL A 83 -0.77 -9.52 0.93
CA VAL A 83 -1.56 -10.56 0.28
C VAL A 83 -0.71 -11.42 -0.66
N ALA A 84 -1.21 -12.62 -0.98
CA ALA A 84 -0.79 -13.36 -2.16
C ALA A 84 -1.99 -13.51 -3.12
N GLN A 85 -1.73 -13.36 -4.43
CA GLN A 85 -2.72 -13.66 -5.45
C GLN A 85 -2.86 -15.17 -5.61
N THR A 86 -4.09 -15.67 -5.70
CA THR A 86 -4.36 -17.10 -5.90
C THR A 86 -5.12 -17.30 -7.21
N SER A 87 -4.65 -18.25 -8.03
CA SER A 87 -5.31 -18.73 -9.25
C SER A 87 -6.63 -19.43 -8.96
#